data_AF-A0A0U1DG74-F1
#
_entry.id   AF-A0A0U1DG74-F1
#
_cell.length_a   1.000
_cell.length_b   1.000
_cell.length_c   1.000
_cell.angle_alpha   90.00
_cell.angle_beta   90.00
_cell.angle_gamma   90.00
#
_symmetry.space_group_name_H-M   'P 1'
#
loop_
_entity.id
_entity.type
_entity.pdbx_description
1 polymer ?
#
loop_
_entity_poly.entity_id
_entity_poly.type
_entity_poly.pdbx_seq_one_letter_code
_entity_poly.pdbx_strand_id
1 'polypeptide(L)'
;MNRPSDRQNRTPQRNRQHRRTPLDPARRAAFDVLRAVTERDSYANLALPALLRERGIEGRDAAFATELTYGACRTQGLLDAVIAAAAGRPTDRIDPVLLDLLRLGAYQLLRTRVEPHAAVSTTVEQAGIEFDTARAGFVNGVLRTISRSTEQEWMEKLAPPASTDPVGHAAFLHAHPRWIAQAFTDALGARAGELEALLTSDDERPVVHLAARPTAMTADELAAEADGTVGRYSPYAVYLPGGDPGQLAAVREGAAQVQDEGSQLVARALALAELDGPDNGRWLDLCAGPGGKTALLAAIGAASGARVTAVEPAPRRAIWSRKTTAKGGTAVVTLEPCNHHGRTPPCVDALLAAGISAVTYAASDPNPAAAGGAQRLVDAGVTVSPGLLADEVEQGSLREWLHKQRTGMPHVTWKFATSVDGRSAAADGSSQWITSEAARADVHRKRAAADAIVVGTGTVFVDDPTLTARRPDGTLTDHQPLRVVVGMREVSPDAKVLNDDSHTMLIRTHDPHEVMRSLGGRTDVLLEGGPTLAGAFLRAGVVDRILAYVAPMLLGGPITAVDDIGVPSIGNAQRWKFDGITAIGPDVRLSLVPN
;
A
#
# COMPACT_ATOMS: atom_id res chain seq x y z
N MET A 1 -13.44 -1.22 96.35
CA MET A 1 -12.87 -2.11 95.31
C MET A 1 -13.47 -1.74 93.97
N ASN A 2 -12.67 -1.88 92.92
CA ASN A 2 -12.57 -0.96 91.79
C ASN A 2 -13.66 -1.05 90.69
N ARG A 3 -13.94 0.12 90.13
CA ARG A 3 -14.58 0.40 88.82
C ARG A 3 -13.70 -0.08 87.65
N PRO A 4 -14.28 -0.41 86.49
CA PRO A 4 -13.52 -0.63 85.26
C PRO A 4 -13.16 0.72 84.60
N SER A 5 -11.94 0.84 84.07
CA SER A 5 -11.43 2.04 83.41
C SER A 5 -11.16 1.82 81.92
N ASP A 6 -11.55 2.85 81.16
CA ASP A 6 -11.42 3.08 79.72
C ASP A 6 -10.04 2.76 79.11
N ARG A 7 -10.04 2.15 77.92
CA ARG A 7 -8.89 2.17 77.00
C ARG A 7 -9.15 3.17 75.87
N GLN A 8 -8.35 4.22 75.89
CA GLN A 8 -8.32 5.32 74.94
C GLN A 8 -7.93 4.89 73.52
N ASN A 9 -8.69 5.41 72.55
CA ASN A 9 -8.39 5.43 71.12
C ASN A 9 -7.05 6.15 70.83
N ARG A 10 -6.11 5.45 70.18
CA ARG A 10 -4.96 6.07 69.51
C ARG A 10 -5.26 6.21 68.01
N THR A 11 -5.29 7.46 67.56
CA THR A 11 -5.47 7.87 66.16
C THR A 11 -4.29 7.39 65.29
N PRO A 12 -4.51 6.81 64.09
CA PRO A 12 -3.42 6.48 63.18
C PRO A 12 -2.86 7.73 62.49
N GLN A 13 -1.53 7.85 62.43
CA GLN A 13 -0.82 8.86 61.65
C GLN A 13 -1.23 8.79 60.18
N ARG A 14 -1.69 9.91 59.61
CA ARG A 14 -1.91 10.07 58.16
C ARG A 14 -0.57 9.91 57.44
N ASN A 15 -0.42 8.80 56.73
CA ASN A 15 0.62 8.64 55.71
C ASN A 15 0.45 9.75 54.66
N ARG A 16 1.41 10.68 54.62
CA ARG A 16 1.55 11.68 53.56
C ARG A 16 1.93 10.92 52.30
N GLN A 17 0.95 10.55 51.46
CA GLN A 17 1.21 10.05 50.12
C GLN A 17 1.97 11.15 49.36
N HIS A 18 3.23 10.89 49.03
CA HIS A 18 3.98 11.69 48.08
C HIS A 18 3.19 11.73 46.77
N ARG A 19 2.65 12.90 46.45
CA ARG A 19 1.99 13.17 45.18
C ARG A 19 3.07 13.08 44.10
N ARG A 20 3.15 11.93 43.40
CA ARG A 20 4.13 11.67 42.32
C ARG A 20 4.00 12.76 41.27
N THR A 21 5.10 13.40 40.90
CA THR A 21 5.14 14.43 39.86
C THR A 21 4.81 13.75 38.52
N PRO A 22 3.98 14.33 37.66
CA PRO A 22 3.78 13.78 36.32
C PRO A 22 5.13 13.76 35.57
N LEU A 23 5.46 12.62 34.98
CA LEU A 23 6.63 12.50 34.10
C LEU A 23 6.51 13.52 32.94
N ASP A 24 7.66 14.04 32.51
CA ASP A 24 7.76 14.90 31.34
C ASP A 24 7.08 14.23 30.11
N PRO A 25 6.05 14.86 29.51
CA PRO A 25 5.33 14.31 28.36
C PRO A 25 6.24 14.01 27.16
N ALA A 26 7.26 14.83 26.92
CA ALA A 26 8.20 14.64 25.81
C ALA A 26 9.04 13.38 26.00
N ARG A 27 9.63 13.21 27.19
CA ARG A 27 10.34 11.99 27.55
C ARG A 27 9.47 10.74 27.48
N ARG A 28 8.22 10.82 27.96
CA ARG A 28 7.29 9.69 27.90
C ARG A 28 6.97 9.31 26.46
N ALA A 29 6.78 10.29 25.57
CA ALA A 29 6.60 10.03 24.16
C ALA A 29 7.82 9.33 23.54
N ALA A 30 9.04 9.78 23.87
CA ALA A 30 10.27 9.14 23.39
C ALA A 30 10.41 7.69 23.85
N PHE A 31 10.07 7.41 25.11
CA PHE A 31 10.08 6.06 25.66
C PHE A 31 9.07 5.14 24.96
N ASP A 32 7.85 5.60 24.77
CA ASP A 32 6.81 4.79 24.11
C ASP A 32 7.16 4.50 22.64
N VAL A 33 7.84 5.43 21.96
CA VAL A 33 8.36 5.17 20.60
C VAL A 33 9.49 4.15 20.61
N LEU A 34 10.44 4.23 21.55
CA LEU A 34 11.48 3.21 21.67
C LEU A 34 10.89 1.83 21.94
N ARG A 35 9.87 1.72 22.82
CA ARG A 35 9.12 0.47 23.02
C ARG A 35 8.50 -0.03 21.72
N ALA A 36 7.86 0.84 20.95
CA ALA A 36 7.26 0.45 19.67
C ALA A 36 8.30 -0.03 18.66
N VAL A 37 9.48 0.59 18.63
CA VAL A 37 10.61 0.17 17.78
C VAL A 37 11.12 -1.21 18.23
N THR A 38 11.35 -1.42 19.53
CA THR A 38 11.97 -2.64 20.05
C THR A 38 11.02 -3.84 20.15
N GLU A 39 9.74 -3.62 20.44
CA GLU A 39 8.74 -4.69 20.56
C GLU A 39 8.07 -5.06 19.23
N ARG A 40 7.87 -4.07 18.34
CA ARG A 40 6.98 -4.19 17.18
C ARG A 40 7.65 -3.86 15.85
N ASP A 41 8.98 -3.71 15.85
CA ASP A 41 9.77 -3.30 14.68
C ASP A 41 9.19 -2.06 13.98
N SER A 42 8.62 -1.14 14.76
CA SER A 42 8.00 0.07 14.23
C SER A 42 9.06 1.06 13.74
N TYR A 43 8.79 1.74 12.63
CA TYR A 43 9.65 2.81 12.14
C TYR A 43 9.49 4.07 13.00
N ALA A 44 10.56 4.48 13.70
CA ALA A 44 10.55 5.63 14.61
C ALA A 44 10.07 6.92 13.91
N ASN A 45 10.45 7.13 12.64
CA ASN A 45 10.05 8.28 11.83
C ASN A 45 8.56 8.31 11.45
N LEU A 46 7.84 7.20 11.65
CA LEU A 46 6.38 7.13 11.49
C LEU A 46 5.67 7.19 12.85
N ALA A 47 6.21 6.50 13.86
CA ALA A 47 5.62 6.38 15.18
C ALA A 47 5.66 7.71 15.96
N LEU A 48 6.81 8.40 16.00
CA LEU A 48 6.96 9.62 16.79
C LEU A 48 6.01 10.75 16.32
N PRO A 49 5.93 11.11 15.02
CA PRO A 49 5.02 12.19 14.60
C PRO A 49 3.55 11.88 14.89
N ALA A 50 3.13 10.62 14.82
CA ALA A 50 1.78 10.21 15.19
C ALA A 50 1.52 10.43 16.68
N LEU A 51 2.44 9.99 17.52
CA LEU A 51 2.32 10.09 18.98
C LEU A 51 2.38 11.55 19.48
N LEU A 52 3.23 12.38 18.88
CA LEU A 52 3.29 13.82 19.20
C LEU A 52 1.97 14.52 18.90
N ARG A 53 1.36 14.24 17.73
CA ARG A 53 0.03 14.78 17.37
C ARG A 53 -1.06 14.28 18.29
N GLU A 54 -1.09 12.98 18.58
CA GLU A 54 -2.07 12.36 19.48
C GLU A 54 -2.05 13.01 20.87
N ARG A 55 -0.86 13.36 21.35
CA ARG A 55 -0.65 13.94 22.69
C ARG A 55 -0.58 15.46 22.73
N GLY A 56 -0.72 16.13 21.59
CA GLY A 56 -0.59 17.60 21.49
C GLY A 56 0.76 18.13 21.97
N ILE A 57 1.85 17.37 21.75
CA ILE A 57 3.20 17.79 22.13
C ILE A 57 3.77 18.62 20.99
N GLU A 58 4.06 19.89 21.26
CA GLU A 58 4.46 20.89 20.26
C GLU A 58 5.72 21.66 20.68
N GLY A 59 6.27 22.45 19.76
CA GLY A 59 7.36 23.38 20.05
C GLY A 59 8.62 22.72 20.65
N ARG A 60 9.11 23.27 21.78
CA ARG A 60 10.35 22.81 22.43
C ARG A 60 10.26 21.38 22.94
N ASP A 61 9.09 20.97 23.42
CA ASP A 61 8.88 19.61 23.95
C ASP A 61 8.87 18.58 22.81
N ALA A 62 8.29 18.93 21.66
CA ALA A 62 8.36 18.09 20.46
C ALA A 62 9.81 17.97 19.94
N ALA A 63 10.56 19.06 19.95
CA ALA A 63 11.97 19.06 19.57
C ALA A 63 12.80 18.19 20.52
N PHE A 64 12.54 18.28 21.84
CA PHE A 64 13.21 17.45 22.83
C PHE A 64 12.84 15.97 22.71
N ALA A 65 11.56 15.63 22.52
CA ALA A 65 11.13 14.26 22.26
C ALA A 65 11.76 13.68 20.98
N THR A 66 11.88 14.50 19.93
CA THR A 66 12.54 14.14 18.67
C THR A 66 14.02 13.85 18.87
N GLU A 67 14.71 14.72 19.61
CA GLU A 67 16.13 14.56 19.96
C GLU A 67 16.35 13.25 20.75
N LEU A 68 15.56 13.02 21.80
CA LEU A 68 15.69 11.81 22.62
C LEU A 68 15.41 10.53 21.82
N THR A 69 14.35 10.53 21.01
CA THR A 69 13.92 9.33 20.28
C THR A 69 14.93 8.96 19.20
N TYR A 70 15.20 9.89 18.26
CA TYR A 70 16.05 9.59 17.12
C TYR A 70 17.52 9.47 17.52
N GLY A 71 17.95 10.28 18.48
CA GLY A 71 19.29 10.20 19.04
C GLY A 71 19.58 8.86 19.71
N ALA A 72 18.68 8.38 20.58
CA ALA A 72 18.83 7.07 21.22
C ALA A 72 18.76 5.91 20.22
N CYS A 73 17.87 5.97 19.22
CA CYS A 73 17.81 4.96 18.16
C CYS A 73 19.11 4.91 17.35
N ARG A 74 19.63 6.07 16.93
CA ARG A 74 20.82 6.15 16.08
C ARG A 74 22.06 5.61 16.79
N THR A 75 22.17 5.91 18.08
CA THR A 75 23.36 5.60 18.89
C THR A 75 23.23 4.32 19.72
N GLN A 76 22.20 3.50 19.45
CA GLN A 76 21.85 2.34 20.27
C GLN A 76 23.04 1.38 20.49
N GLY A 77 23.86 1.13 19.46
CA GLY A 77 25.02 0.24 19.57
C GLY A 77 26.06 0.74 20.59
N LEU A 78 26.34 2.05 20.58
CA LEU A 78 27.23 2.69 21.56
C LEU A 78 26.61 2.66 22.96
N LEU A 79 25.33 3.05 23.07
CA LEU A 79 24.61 3.08 24.35
C LEU A 79 24.57 1.69 24.99
N ASP A 80 24.30 0.63 24.23
CA ASP A 80 24.24 -0.74 24.72
C ASP A 80 25.61 -1.23 25.22
N ALA A 81 26.70 -0.88 24.53
CA ALA A 81 28.05 -1.22 24.97
C ALA A 81 28.40 -0.53 26.31
N VAL A 82 28.07 0.76 26.44
CA VAL A 82 28.26 1.52 27.68
C VAL A 82 27.39 0.97 28.81
N ILE A 83 26.11 0.69 28.54
CA ILE A 83 25.17 0.12 29.52
C ILE A 83 25.66 -1.26 29.98
N ALA A 84 26.09 -2.13 29.08
CA ALA A 84 26.61 -3.46 29.43
C ALA A 84 27.83 -3.37 30.35
N ALA A 85 28.77 -2.48 30.00
CA ALA A 85 29.97 -2.24 30.80
C ALA A 85 29.65 -1.66 32.18
N ALA A 86 28.72 -0.70 32.27
CA ALA A 86 28.31 -0.09 33.52
C ALA A 86 27.44 -1.02 34.40
N ALA A 87 26.62 -1.88 33.80
CA ALA A 87 25.77 -2.84 34.50
C ALA A 87 26.51 -4.12 34.92
N GLY A 88 27.73 -4.33 34.40
CA GLY A 88 28.53 -5.54 34.63
C GLY A 88 27.87 -6.81 34.08
N ARG A 89 26.97 -6.67 33.10
CA ARG A 89 26.28 -7.79 32.44
C ARG A 89 25.90 -7.43 31.00
N PRO A 90 25.85 -8.42 30.09
CA PRO A 90 25.33 -8.22 28.74
C PRO A 90 23.90 -7.67 28.72
N THR A 91 23.55 -6.89 27.69
CA THR A 91 22.23 -6.24 27.56
C THR A 91 21.08 -7.23 27.36
N ASP A 92 21.34 -8.41 26.78
CA ASP A 92 20.36 -9.51 26.65
C ASP A 92 19.94 -10.12 28.01
N ARG A 93 20.68 -9.83 29.08
CA ARG A 93 20.34 -10.18 30.47
C ARG A 93 19.73 -9.03 31.26
N ILE A 94 19.37 -7.94 30.60
CA ILE A 94 18.62 -6.82 31.16
C ILE A 94 17.20 -6.92 30.63
N ASP A 95 16.21 -6.68 31.50
CA ASP A 95 14.80 -6.62 31.10
C ASP A 95 14.63 -5.61 29.94
N PRO A 96 13.98 -5.98 28.81
CA PRO A 96 13.96 -5.13 27.62
C PRO A 96 13.39 -3.73 27.84
N VAL A 97 12.39 -3.60 28.72
CA VAL A 97 11.78 -2.30 29.04
C VAL A 97 12.73 -1.46 29.88
N LEU A 98 13.44 -2.08 30.84
CA LEU A 98 14.49 -1.40 31.61
C LEU A 98 15.64 -0.97 30.71
N LEU A 99 16.01 -1.78 29.71
CA LEU A 99 17.05 -1.44 28.76
C LEU A 99 16.67 -0.19 27.95
N ASP A 100 15.41 -0.06 27.51
CA ASP A 100 14.94 1.15 26.81
C ASP A 100 14.97 2.40 27.71
N LEU A 101 14.66 2.26 29.01
CA LEU A 101 14.84 3.35 29.98
C LEU A 101 16.31 3.72 30.16
N LEU A 102 17.18 2.73 30.26
CA LEU A 102 18.63 2.94 30.39
C LEU A 102 19.21 3.60 29.14
N ARG A 103 18.76 3.23 27.93
CA ARG A 103 19.15 3.87 26.67
C ARG A 103 18.79 5.35 26.65
N LEU A 104 17.55 5.71 27.02
CA LEU A 104 17.16 7.12 27.13
C LEU A 104 18.00 7.88 28.17
N GLY A 105 18.16 7.29 29.36
CA GLY A 105 18.95 7.90 30.44
C GLY A 105 20.42 8.09 30.06
N ALA A 106 21.03 7.08 29.43
CA ALA A 106 22.41 7.13 28.96
C ALA A 106 22.59 8.15 27.82
N TYR A 107 21.67 8.19 26.84
CA TYR A 107 21.69 9.18 25.78
C TYR A 107 21.66 10.60 26.34
N GLN A 108 20.77 10.85 27.32
CA GLN A 108 20.68 12.15 27.96
C GLN A 108 21.95 12.54 28.70
N LEU A 109 22.58 11.59 29.40
CA LEU A 109 23.82 11.85 30.14
C LEU A 109 25.00 12.15 29.23
N LEU A 110 25.10 11.46 28.09
CA LEU A 110 26.30 11.49 27.26
C LEU A 110 26.20 12.50 26.12
N ARG A 111 25.02 12.66 25.52
CA ARG A 111 24.84 13.38 24.24
C ARG A 111 23.87 14.56 24.31
N THR A 112 23.36 14.91 25.49
CA THR A 112 22.49 16.10 25.65
C THR A 112 23.06 17.08 26.66
N ARG A 113 22.52 18.31 26.69
CA ARG A 113 22.89 19.34 27.69
C ARG A 113 22.11 19.21 29.00
N VAL A 114 21.43 18.09 29.25
CA VAL A 114 20.67 17.87 30.47
C VAL A 114 21.64 17.59 31.62
N GLU A 115 21.45 18.30 32.74
CA GLU A 115 22.26 18.10 33.95
C GLU A 115 22.27 16.64 34.41
N PRO A 116 23.44 16.06 34.78
CA PRO A 116 23.53 14.64 35.09
C PRO A 116 22.57 14.17 36.19
N HIS A 117 22.38 14.99 37.23
CA HIS A 117 21.47 14.67 38.33
C HIS A 117 20.00 14.62 37.86
N ALA A 118 19.62 15.47 36.91
CA ALA A 118 18.26 15.52 36.35
C ALA A 118 18.01 14.31 35.45
N ALA A 119 18.95 13.99 34.55
CA ALA A 119 18.85 12.80 33.69
C ALA A 119 18.71 11.50 34.50
N VAL A 120 19.53 11.34 35.56
CA VAL A 120 19.44 10.19 36.48
C VAL A 120 18.09 10.21 37.20
N SER A 121 17.74 11.31 37.86
CA SER A 121 16.54 11.40 38.69
C SER A 121 15.27 11.08 37.90
N THR A 122 15.11 11.68 36.72
CA THR A 122 13.91 11.46 35.89
C THR A 122 13.84 10.03 35.36
N THR A 123 14.97 9.42 34.99
CA THR A 123 14.98 8.02 34.54
C THR A 123 14.64 7.05 35.67
N VAL A 124 15.13 7.33 36.90
CA VAL A 124 14.84 6.53 38.09
C VAL A 124 13.38 6.66 38.52
N GLU A 125 12.82 7.87 38.46
CA GLU A 125 11.39 8.10 38.73
C GLU A 125 10.52 7.34 37.74
N GLN A 126 10.86 7.39 36.44
CA GLN A 126 10.15 6.64 35.41
C GLN A 126 10.25 5.12 35.63
N ALA A 127 11.44 4.61 35.97
CA ALA A 127 11.61 3.19 36.32
C ALA A 127 10.76 2.77 37.52
N GLY A 128 10.59 3.64 38.53
CA GLY A 128 9.72 3.39 39.67
C GLY A 128 8.22 3.50 39.39
N ILE A 129 7.85 4.09 38.24
CA ILE A 129 6.47 4.14 37.74
C ILE A 129 6.15 2.91 36.90
N GLU A 130 7.04 2.53 35.99
CA GLU A 130 6.89 1.35 35.12
C GLU A 130 7.08 0.03 35.89
N PHE A 131 7.85 0.07 36.98
CA PHE A 131 8.23 -1.12 37.76
C PHE A 131 8.08 -0.91 39.28
N ASP A 132 9.17 -1.17 40.01
CA ASP A 132 9.26 -1.20 41.45
C ASP A 132 10.53 -0.46 41.91
N THR A 133 10.67 -0.31 43.23
CA THR A 133 11.79 0.42 43.84
C THR A 133 13.14 -0.29 43.66
N ALA A 134 13.17 -1.62 43.51
CA ALA A 134 14.41 -2.38 43.33
C ALA A 134 14.98 -2.16 41.91
N ARG A 135 14.12 -2.21 40.89
CA ARG A 135 14.45 -1.92 39.49
C ARG A 135 14.85 -0.46 39.30
N ALA A 136 14.17 0.47 39.96
CA ALA A 136 14.58 1.88 40.00
C ALA A 136 15.99 2.06 40.63
N GLY A 137 16.29 1.30 41.70
CA GLY A 137 17.62 1.26 42.31
C GLY A 137 18.72 0.74 41.38
N PHE A 138 18.43 -0.30 40.59
CA PHE A 138 19.33 -0.80 39.55
C PHE A 138 19.61 0.27 38.48
N VAL A 139 18.57 0.92 37.94
CA VAL A 139 18.71 2.02 36.96
C VAL A 139 19.60 3.14 37.52
N ASN A 140 19.36 3.55 38.78
CA ASN A 140 20.17 4.55 39.45
C ASN A 140 21.66 4.13 39.53
N GLY A 141 21.94 2.88 39.91
CA GLY A 141 23.30 2.36 40.00
C GLY A 141 24.04 2.37 38.66
N VAL A 142 23.36 1.93 37.59
CA VAL A 142 23.93 1.91 36.23
C VAL A 142 24.20 3.33 35.74
N LEU A 143 23.20 4.22 35.78
CA LEU A 143 23.36 5.59 35.27
C LEU A 143 24.39 6.41 36.05
N ARG A 144 24.49 6.22 37.38
CA ARG A 144 25.56 6.85 38.19
C ARG A 144 26.95 6.31 37.90
N THR A 145 27.05 5.10 37.36
CA THR A 145 28.32 4.54 36.89
C THR A 145 28.69 5.15 35.54
N ILE A 146 27.71 5.25 34.62
CA ILE A 146 27.88 5.91 33.33
C ILE A 146 28.32 7.36 33.50
N SER A 147 27.69 8.12 34.41
CA SER A 147 27.94 9.55 34.62
C SER A 147 29.31 9.90 35.21
N ARG A 148 30.17 8.91 35.52
CA ARG A 148 31.52 9.15 36.05
C ARG A 148 32.55 9.39 34.96
N SER A 149 32.20 9.08 33.72
CA SER A 149 33.06 9.24 32.56
C SER A 149 32.30 9.99 31.47
N THR A 150 33.04 10.76 30.69
CA THR A 150 32.55 11.40 29.49
C THR A 150 32.31 10.37 28.39
N GLU A 151 31.57 10.76 27.35
CA GLU A 151 31.38 9.92 26.16
C GLU A 151 32.73 9.50 25.55
N GLN A 152 33.68 10.42 25.43
CA GLN A 152 34.99 10.16 24.85
C GLN A 152 35.79 9.13 25.68
N GLU A 153 35.76 9.22 27.00
CA GLU A 153 36.42 8.24 27.88
C GLU A 153 35.79 6.85 27.77
N TRP A 154 34.46 6.78 27.59
CA TRP A 154 33.78 5.51 27.31
C TRP A 154 34.17 4.93 25.94
N MET A 155 34.29 5.79 24.92
CA MET A 155 34.74 5.40 23.59
C MET A 155 36.15 4.82 23.61
N GLU A 156 37.10 5.52 24.22
CA GLU A 156 38.49 5.08 24.35
C GLU A 156 38.61 3.74 25.10
N LYS A 157 37.75 3.53 26.10
CA LYS A 157 37.76 2.31 26.92
C LYS A 157 37.16 1.10 26.20
N LEU A 158 36.15 1.30 25.35
CA LEU A 158 35.33 0.22 24.79
C LEU A 158 35.58 -0.04 23.30
N ALA A 159 36.16 0.91 22.57
CA ALA A 159 36.46 0.74 21.15
C ALA A 159 37.46 -0.43 20.94
N PRO A 160 37.26 -1.28 19.91
CA PRO A 160 38.23 -2.30 19.57
C PRO A 160 39.55 -1.65 19.11
N PRO A 161 40.71 -2.31 19.24
CA PRO A 161 41.98 -1.71 18.84
C PRO A 161 42.05 -1.46 17.33
N ALA A 162 42.35 -0.21 16.94
CA ALA A 162 42.45 0.20 15.53
C ALA A 162 43.49 -0.60 14.72
N SER A 163 44.54 -1.10 15.39
CA SER A 163 45.60 -1.90 14.76
C SER A 163 45.13 -3.28 14.29
N THR A 164 44.14 -3.86 14.97
CA THR A 164 43.61 -5.20 14.67
C THR A 164 42.26 -5.13 13.97
N ASP A 165 41.49 -4.08 14.21
CA ASP A 165 40.15 -3.90 13.68
C ASP A 165 39.85 -2.43 13.38
N PRO A 166 40.46 -1.85 12.33
CA PRO A 166 40.30 -0.44 11.99
C PRO A 166 38.85 -0.08 11.64
N VAL A 167 38.11 -0.96 10.96
CA VAL A 167 36.71 -0.75 10.60
C VAL A 167 35.80 -0.77 11.84
N GLY A 168 36.00 -1.74 12.74
CA GLY A 168 35.24 -1.80 13.99
C GLY A 168 35.55 -0.63 14.92
N HIS A 169 36.80 -0.17 14.92
CA HIS A 169 37.21 1.00 15.69
C HIS A 169 36.48 2.26 15.20
N ALA A 170 36.56 2.56 13.90
CA ALA A 170 35.89 3.70 13.30
C ALA A 170 34.36 3.63 13.50
N ALA A 171 33.75 2.46 13.26
CA ALA A 171 32.32 2.26 13.48
C ALA A 171 31.91 2.59 14.93
N PHE A 172 32.69 2.16 15.91
CA PHE A 172 32.38 2.39 17.32
C PHE A 172 32.50 3.87 17.71
N LEU A 173 33.56 4.55 17.28
CA LEU A 173 33.79 5.97 17.58
C LEU A 173 32.69 6.88 17.00
N HIS A 174 32.15 6.53 15.84
CA HIS A 174 31.09 7.29 15.19
C HIS A 174 29.67 6.77 15.49
N ALA A 175 29.53 5.79 16.40
CA ALA A 175 28.27 5.17 16.78
C ALA A 175 27.50 4.49 15.63
N HIS A 176 28.21 4.01 14.61
CA HIS A 176 27.64 3.26 13.49
C HIS A 176 27.65 1.75 13.75
N PRO A 177 26.63 1.01 13.26
CA PRO A 177 26.74 -0.43 13.11
C PRO A 177 27.95 -0.79 12.25
N ARG A 178 28.72 -1.80 12.67
CA ARG A 178 29.92 -2.28 11.95
C ARG A 178 29.67 -2.49 10.46
N TRP A 179 28.52 -3.04 10.10
CA TRP A 179 28.19 -3.35 8.71
C TRP A 179 28.05 -2.10 7.83
N ILE A 180 27.64 -0.94 8.39
CA ILE A 180 27.59 0.33 7.65
C ILE A 180 29.00 0.82 7.34
N ALA A 181 29.88 0.82 8.36
CA ALA A 181 31.28 1.19 8.16
C ALA A 181 31.98 0.26 7.17
N GLN A 182 31.67 -1.04 7.19
CA GLN A 182 32.17 -1.99 6.19
C GLN A 182 31.67 -1.64 4.79
N ALA A 183 30.37 -1.39 4.62
CA ALA A 183 29.81 -1.01 3.32
C ALA A 183 30.41 0.28 2.75
N PHE A 184 30.65 1.28 3.61
CA PHE A 184 31.36 2.51 3.24
C PHE A 184 32.83 2.25 2.86
N THR A 185 33.53 1.40 3.61
CA THR A 185 34.90 0.99 3.28
C THR A 185 34.96 0.33 1.90
N ASP A 186 34.03 -0.59 1.63
CA ASP A 186 33.95 -1.30 0.35
C ASP A 186 33.62 -0.34 -0.81
N ALA A 187 32.72 0.62 -0.59
CA ALA A 187 32.35 1.64 -1.57
C ALA A 187 33.48 2.65 -1.85
N LEU A 188 34.29 2.99 -0.83
CA LEU A 188 35.43 3.88 -0.97
C LEU A 188 36.60 3.21 -1.73
N GLY A 189 36.75 1.89 -1.60
CA GLY A 189 37.78 1.11 -2.27
C GLY A 189 39.19 1.65 -1.97
N ALA A 190 39.89 2.15 -3.00
CA ALA A 190 41.22 2.75 -2.83
C ALA A 190 41.23 3.98 -1.90
N ARG A 191 40.07 4.59 -1.64
CA ARG A 191 39.88 5.72 -0.73
C ARG A 191 39.44 5.30 0.68
N ALA A 192 39.64 4.05 1.08
CA ALA A 192 39.23 3.54 2.40
C ALA A 192 39.78 4.38 3.59
N GLY A 193 40.88 5.11 3.42
CA GLY A 193 41.38 6.07 4.40
C GLY A 193 40.43 7.26 4.69
N GLU A 194 39.41 7.50 3.86
CA GLU A 194 38.38 8.54 4.05
C GLU A 194 37.21 8.07 4.94
N LEU A 195 37.25 6.83 5.47
CA LEU A 195 36.14 6.23 6.23
C LEU A 195 35.68 7.09 7.42
N GLU A 196 36.60 7.57 8.26
CA GLU A 196 36.25 8.38 9.44
C GLU A 196 35.59 9.71 9.05
N ALA A 197 36.07 10.36 7.98
CA ALA A 197 35.46 11.58 7.47
C ALA A 197 34.05 11.33 6.93
N LEU A 198 33.84 10.21 6.24
CA LEU A 198 32.53 9.82 5.73
C LEU A 198 31.55 9.48 6.87
N LEU A 199 31.99 8.71 7.88
CA LEU A 199 31.16 8.40 9.05
C LEU A 199 30.84 9.66 9.87
N THR A 200 31.78 10.59 10.01
CA THR A 200 31.54 11.89 10.64
C THR A 200 30.45 12.65 9.90
N SER A 201 30.55 12.73 8.57
CA SER A 201 29.54 13.40 7.74
C SER A 201 28.17 12.71 7.80
N ASP A 202 28.13 11.39 7.94
CA ASP A 202 26.87 10.61 8.04
C ASP A 202 26.19 10.76 9.42
N ASP A 203 26.96 11.01 10.49
CA ASP A 203 26.40 11.30 11.83
C ASP A 203 25.96 12.76 12.02
N GLU A 204 26.30 13.65 11.07
CA GLU A 204 25.82 15.03 11.09
C GLU A 204 24.28 15.08 11.07
N ARG A 205 23.72 16.06 11.79
CA ARG A 205 22.28 16.21 11.85
C ARG A 205 21.74 16.56 10.45
N PRO A 206 20.79 15.78 9.89
CA PRO A 206 20.28 16.05 8.57
C PRO A 206 19.58 17.39 8.53
N VAL A 207 19.96 18.23 7.57
CA VAL A 207 19.30 19.50 7.28
C VAL A 207 18.05 19.21 6.45
N VAL A 208 16.95 19.89 6.76
CA VAL A 208 15.73 19.75 5.96
C VAL A 208 15.90 20.56 4.68
N HIS A 209 15.81 19.89 3.53
CA HIS A 209 15.87 20.51 2.22
C HIS A 209 14.46 20.71 1.66
N LEU A 210 14.21 21.91 1.15
CA LEU A 210 13.04 22.23 0.33
C LEU A 210 13.45 22.34 -1.14
N ALA A 211 12.51 22.04 -2.03
CA ALA A 211 12.61 22.29 -3.46
C ALA A 211 11.53 23.29 -3.86
N ALA A 212 11.94 24.48 -4.30
CA ALA A 212 11.06 25.42 -4.98
C ALA A 212 10.63 24.84 -6.33
N ARG A 213 9.35 24.95 -6.68
CA ARG A 213 8.86 24.56 -8.00
C ARG A 213 8.97 25.75 -8.95
N PRO A 214 9.83 25.67 -9.99
CA PRO A 214 9.94 26.75 -10.97
C PRO A 214 8.57 27.03 -11.60
N THR A 215 8.37 28.28 -12.03
CA THR A 215 7.08 28.90 -12.46
C THR A 215 6.11 29.26 -11.33
N ALA A 216 6.21 28.63 -10.15
CA ALA A 216 5.42 29.02 -8.98
C ALA A 216 6.21 29.93 -8.03
N MET A 217 7.48 29.61 -7.78
CA MET A 217 8.35 30.34 -6.86
C MET A 217 9.83 30.09 -7.18
N THR A 218 10.69 31.07 -6.88
CA THR A 218 12.15 30.92 -6.93
C THR A 218 12.72 30.43 -5.59
N ALA A 219 13.95 29.89 -5.60
CA ALA A 219 14.62 29.49 -4.36
C ALA A 219 14.93 30.69 -3.45
N ASP A 220 15.21 31.87 -4.02
CA ASP A 220 15.46 33.10 -3.25
C ASP A 220 14.20 33.56 -2.50
N GLU A 221 13.04 33.56 -3.17
CA GLU A 221 11.76 33.87 -2.53
C GLU A 221 11.42 32.86 -1.44
N LEU A 222 11.65 31.57 -1.70
CA LEU A 222 11.41 30.51 -0.71
C LEU A 222 12.36 30.64 0.49
N ALA A 223 13.62 30.99 0.27
CA ALA A 223 14.60 31.22 1.33
C ALA A 223 14.18 32.41 2.21
N ALA A 224 13.67 33.49 1.60
CA ALA A 224 13.14 34.63 2.34
C ALA A 224 11.89 34.29 3.17
N GLU A 225 10.96 33.47 2.64
CA GLU A 225 9.79 33.01 3.40
C GLU A 225 10.16 32.09 4.56
N ALA A 226 11.10 31.17 4.31
CA ALA A 226 11.45 30.10 5.25
C ALA A 226 12.55 30.47 6.25
N ASP A 227 13.07 31.70 6.21
CA ASP A 227 14.30 32.11 6.91
C ASP A 227 15.46 31.11 6.65
N GLY A 228 15.52 30.63 5.40
CA GLY A 228 16.44 29.59 4.94
C GLY A 228 17.61 30.14 4.13
N THR A 229 18.48 29.24 3.69
CA THR A 229 19.59 29.57 2.78
C THR A 229 19.43 28.81 1.47
N VAL A 230 19.72 29.46 0.34
CA VAL A 230 19.68 28.80 -0.97
C VAL A 230 20.71 27.67 -1.00
N GLY A 231 20.32 26.54 -1.57
CA GLY A 231 21.14 25.34 -1.64
C GLY A 231 22.38 25.52 -2.50
N ARG A 232 23.41 24.74 -2.18
CA ARG A 232 24.73 24.83 -2.80
C ARG A 232 24.77 24.29 -4.23
N TYR A 233 23.99 23.25 -4.52
CA TYR A 233 24.11 22.46 -5.74
C TYR A 233 22.90 22.58 -6.66
N SER A 234 21.69 22.59 -6.11
CA SER A 234 20.45 22.71 -6.87
C SER A 234 19.97 24.17 -6.86
N PRO A 235 19.66 24.76 -8.03
CA PRO A 235 19.09 26.12 -8.09
C PRO A 235 17.67 26.21 -7.52
N TYR A 236 17.07 25.07 -7.16
CA TYR A 236 15.74 24.99 -6.57
C TYR A 236 15.79 24.72 -5.07
N ALA A 237 16.97 24.43 -4.51
CA ALA A 237 17.09 24.00 -3.12
C ALA A 237 17.06 25.18 -2.16
N VAL A 238 16.44 24.97 -1.01
CA VAL A 238 16.54 25.83 0.17
C VAL A 238 16.80 24.94 1.39
N TYR A 239 17.82 25.29 2.15
CA TYR A 239 18.15 24.67 3.43
C TYR A 239 17.34 25.36 4.53
N LEU A 240 16.52 24.57 5.22
CA LEU A 240 15.69 25.05 6.31
C LEU A 240 16.45 24.85 7.65
N PRO A 241 16.72 25.93 8.41
CA PRO A 241 17.46 25.83 9.67
C PRO A 241 16.70 25.07 10.76
N GLY A 242 15.35 25.02 10.67
CA GLY A 242 14.50 24.26 11.57
C GLY A 242 13.02 24.62 11.40
N GLY A 243 12.16 23.98 12.20
CA GLY A 243 10.71 24.19 12.16
C GLY A 243 9.96 23.10 11.38
N ASP A 244 8.65 23.28 11.24
CA ASP A 244 7.77 22.39 10.49
C ASP A 244 7.53 22.96 9.08
N PRO A 245 8.07 22.33 8.01
CA PRO A 245 7.84 22.75 6.63
C PRO A 245 6.36 22.85 6.26
N GLY A 246 5.47 22.08 6.91
CA GLY A 246 4.03 22.13 6.66
C GLY A 246 3.38 23.46 7.05
N GLN A 247 4.07 24.28 7.85
CA GLN A 247 3.61 25.62 8.23
C GLN A 247 3.97 26.70 7.20
N LEU A 248 4.79 26.39 6.19
CA LEU A 248 5.13 27.31 5.11
C LEU A 248 3.97 27.37 4.10
N ALA A 249 3.61 28.58 3.67
CA ALA A 249 2.56 28.78 2.67
C ALA A 249 2.98 28.14 1.34
N ALA A 250 4.24 28.33 0.94
CA ALA A 250 4.80 27.73 -0.27
C ALA A 250 4.62 26.20 -0.31
N VAL A 251 4.79 25.51 0.84
CA VAL A 251 4.62 24.05 0.92
C VAL A 251 3.14 23.65 0.88
N ARG A 252 2.27 24.33 1.65
CA ARG A 252 0.82 24.05 1.66
C ARG A 252 0.17 24.28 0.30
N GLU A 253 0.63 25.30 -0.41
CA GLU A 253 0.11 25.69 -1.71
C GLU A 253 0.77 24.91 -2.86
N GLY A 254 1.78 24.08 -2.57
CA GLY A 254 2.48 23.27 -3.56
C GLY A 254 3.42 24.06 -4.48
N ALA A 255 3.77 25.30 -4.11
CA ALA A 255 4.83 26.07 -4.75
C ALA A 255 6.24 25.58 -4.35
N ALA A 256 6.34 24.88 -3.22
CA ALA A 256 7.55 24.19 -2.76
C ALA A 256 7.20 22.81 -2.17
N GLN A 257 8.22 21.97 -1.97
CA GLN A 257 8.05 20.68 -1.30
C GLN A 257 9.29 20.28 -0.52
N VAL A 258 9.14 19.45 0.51
CA VAL A 258 10.28 18.82 1.18
C VAL A 258 10.90 17.80 0.23
N GLN A 259 12.15 18.02 -0.15
CA GLN A 259 12.90 17.12 -1.02
C GLN A 259 14.39 17.37 -0.86
N ASP A 260 15.12 16.28 -0.63
CA ASP A 260 16.58 16.28 -0.61
C ASP A 260 17.19 16.93 -1.86
N GLU A 261 18.22 17.77 -1.67
CA GLU A 261 18.90 18.47 -2.74
C GLU A 261 19.50 17.53 -3.79
N GLY A 262 20.10 16.41 -3.38
CA GLY A 262 20.61 15.40 -4.31
C GLY A 262 19.50 14.80 -5.18
N SER A 263 18.33 14.54 -4.59
CA SER A 263 17.15 14.13 -5.35
C SER A 263 16.67 15.19 -6.35
N GLN A 264 16.85 16.48 -6.07
CA GLN A 264 16.52 17.55 -7.01
C GLN A 264 17.45 17.55 -8.22
N LEU A 265 18.74 17.27 -8.00
CA LEU A 265 19.73 17.18 -9.08
C LEU A 265 19.39 16.07 -10.08
N VAL A 266 18.78 14.96 -9.64
CA VAL A 266 18.32 13.89 -10.55
C VAL A 266 17.26 14.40 -11.53
N ALA A 267 16.24 15.11 -11.03
CA ALA A 267 15.20 15.69 -11.88
C ALA A 267 15.77 16.74 -12.84
N ARG A 268 16.69 17.59 -12.35
CA ARG A 268 17.37 18.59 -13.16
C ARG A 268 18.27 17.96 -14.22
N ALA A 269 19.04 16.93 -13.88
CA ALA A 269 19.91 16.23 -14.83
C ALA A 269 19.11 15.63 -15.98
N LEU A 270 17.94 15.04 -15.69
CA LEU A 270 17.04 14.51 -16.71
C LEU A 270 16.46 15.62 -17.61
N ALA A 271 16.06 16.76 -17.03
CA ALA A 271 15.53 17.89 -17.79
C ALA A 271 16.58 18.60 -18.67
N LEU A 272 17.88 18.45 -18.36
CA LEU A 272 18.99 19.05 -19.10
C LEU A 272 19.71 18.05 -20.02
N ALA A 273 19.27 16.78 -20.05
CA ALA A 273 19.92 15.75 -20.84
C ALA A 273 19.80 16.06 -22.34
N GLU A 274 20.89 15.82 -23.08
CA GLU A 274 20.85 15.87 -24.55
C GLU A 274 19.94 14.76 -25.07
N LEU A 275 19.08 15.10 -26.04
CA LEU A 275 18.12 14.18 -26.63
C LEU A 275 18.58 13.72 -28.01
N ASP A 276 18.37 12.43 -28.28
CA ASP A 276 18.44 11.89 -29.63
C ASP A 276 17.17 12.27 -30.40
N GLY A 277 17.22 13.38 -31.13
CA GLY A 277 16.10 13.89 -31.93
C GLY A 277 15.30 15.00 -31.24
N PRO A 278 14.13 15.40 -31.79
CA PRO A 278 13.36 16.52 -31.27
C PRO A 278 12.64 16.16 -29.96
N ASP A 279 12.66 17.09 -28.99
CA ASP A 279 11.77 17.01 -27.83
C ASP A 279 10.32 17.28 -28.27
N ASN A 280 9.45 16.30 -28.08
CA ASN A 280 8.02 16.43 -28.34
C ASN A 280 7.21 16.79 -27.09
N GLY A 281 7.89 17.10 -25.98
CA GLY A 281 7.30 17.50 -24.72
C GLY A 281 6.57 16.37 -24.00
N ARG A 282 6.85 15.09 -24.29
CA ARG A 282 6.24 13.95 -23.58
C ARG A 282 7.30 13.20 -22.81
N TRP A 283 7.32 13.41 -21.51
CA TRP A 283 8.28 12.80 -20.60
C TRP A 283 7.60 11.68 -19.81
N LEU A 284 8.35 10.63 -19.48
CA LEU A 284 7.83 9.44 -18.81
C LEU A 284 8.71 9.10 -17.60
N ASP A 285 8.09 9.05 -16.42
CA ASP A 285 8.71 8.57 -15.19
C ASP A 285 8.12 7.20 -14.84
N LEU A 286 8.89 6.14 -15.08
CA LEU A 286 8.46 4.76 -14.83
C LEU A 286 8.52 4.35 -13.35
N CYS A 287 9.09 5.18 -12.48
CA CYS A 287 9.27 4.91 -11.05
C CYS A 287 8.92 6.15 -10.22
N ALA A 288 7.71 6.67 -10.44
CA ALA A 288 7.33 7.99 -9.94
C ALA A 288 7.14 8.04 -8.42
N GLY A 289 6.93 6.94 -7.72
CA GLY A 289 6.72 6.96 -6.27
C GLY A 289 7.97 7.39 -5.48
N PRO A 290 7.86 8.31 -4.50
CA PRO A 290 6.64 8.91 -3.93
C PRO A 290 6.14 10.19 -4.63
N GLY A 291 6.78 10.69 -5.69
CA GLY A 291 6.28 11.77 -6.55
C GLY A 291 7.11 13.06 -6.57
N GLY A 292 8.04 13.24 -5.62
CA GLY A 292 8.81 14.49 -5.49
C GLY A 292 9.63 14.84 -6.72
N LYS A 293 10.45 13.89 -7.20
CA LYS A 293 11.27 14.05 -8.41
C LYS A 293 10.41 14.32 -9.64
N THR A 294 9.32 13.58 -9.79
CA THR A 294 8.37 13.73 -10.90
C THR A 294 7.72 15.12 -10.89
N ALA A 295 7.32 15.62 -9.72
CA ALA A 295 6.73 16.94 -9.59
C ALA A 295 7.72 18.06 -9.91
N LEU A 296 8.97 17.92 -9.45
CA LEU A 296 10.03 18.88 -9.78
C LEU A 296 10.37 18.83 -11.27
N LEU A 297 10.49 17.63 -11.86
CA LEU A 297 10.72 17.44 -13.29
C LEU A 297 9.60 18.12 -14.12
N ALA A 298 8.33 17.90 -13.73
CA ALA A 298 7.20 18.54 -14.38
C ALA A 298 7.24 20.07 -14.25
N ALA A 299 7.62 20.60 -13.09
CA ALA A 299 7.77 22.03 -12.89
C ALA A 299 8.89 22.63 -13.77
N ILE A 300 10.02 21.94 -13.90
CA ILE A 300 11.13 22.39 -14.77
C ILE A 300 10.70 22.41 -16.24
N GLY A 301 10.05 21.35 -16.71
CA GLY A 301 9.60 21.22 -18.09
C GLY A 301 8.39 22.09 -18.47
N ALA A 302 7.68 22.65 -17.48
CA ALA A 302 6.46 23.43 -17.70
C ALA A 302 6.68 24.64 -18.62
N ALA A 303 7.81 25.35 -18.48
CA ALA A 303 8.14 26.50 -19.31
C ALA A 303 8.33 26.14 -20.80
N SER A 304 8.70 24.90 -21.09
CA SER A 304 8.87 24.35 -22.45
C SER A 304 7.64 23.59 -22.94
N GLY A 305 6.55 23.55 -22.15
CA GLY A 305 5.32 22.84 -22.48
C GLY A 305 5.38 21.32 -22.29
N ALA A 306 6.39 20.80 -21.58
CA ALA A 306 6.53 19.37 -21.35
C ALA A 306 5.41 18.82 -20.44
N ARG A 307 4.98 17.60 -20.73
CA ARG A 307 4.00 16.82 -19.97
C ARG A 307 4.65 15.56 -19.46
N VAL A 308 4.65 15.38 -18.14
CA VAL A 308 5.22 14.20 -17.49
C VAL A 308 4.13 13.19 -17.19
N THR A 309 4.27 11.98 -17.74
CA THR A 309 3.47 10.81 -17.36
C THR A 309 4.15 10.10 -16.20
N ALA A 310 3.48 10.04 -15.05
CA ALA A 310 3.98 9.42 -13.84
C ALA A 310 3.41 8.01 -13.68
N VAL A 311 4.27 6.99 -13.65
CA VAL A 311 3.87 5.59 -13.45
C VAL A 311 4.31 5.12 -12.06
N GLU A 312 3.34 4.63 -11.28
CA GLU A 312 3.59 3.94 -10.01
C GLU A 312 2.75 2.66 -9.98
N PRO A 313 3.38 1.48 -10.11
CA PRO A 313 2.65 0.21 -10.22
C PRO A 313 2.01 -0.21 -8.89
N ALA A 314 2.49 0.27 -7.73
CA ALA A 314 1.92 -0.10 -6.44
C ALA A 314 0.76 0.85 -6.05
N PRO A 315 -0.50 0.38 -5.96
CA PRO A 315 -1.66 1.24 -5.69
C PRO A 315 -1.53 2.06 -4.40
N ARG A 316 -0.94 1.47 -3.35
CA ARG A 316 -0.68 2.17 -2.07
C ARG A 316 0.32 3.32 -2.21
N ARG A 317 1.32 3.20 -3.10
CA ARG A 317 2.32 4.25 -3.33
C ARG A 317 1.82 5.32 -4.29
N ALA A 318 0.95 4.96 -5.23
CA ALA A 318 0.34 5.89 -6.18
C ALA A 318 -0.43 7.02 -5.49
N ILE A 319 -0.92 6.82 -4.26
CA ILE A 319 -1.54 7.87 -3.44
C ILE A 319 -0.57 9.03 -3.19
N TRP A 320 0.70 8.75 -2.92
CA TRP A 320 1.71 9.77 -2.66
C TRP A 320 2.04 10.55 -3.93
N SER A 321 2.25 9.85 -5.06
CA SER A 321 2.47 10.50 -6.35
C SER A 321 1.29 11.41 -6.70
N ARG A 322 0.04 10.95 -6.51
CA ARG A 322 -1.15 11.78 -6.69
C ARG A 322 -1.12 13.01 -5.79
N LYS A 323 -0.86 12.87 -4.48
CA LYS A 323 -0.78 14.02 -3.57
C LYS A 323 0.26 15.05 -4.01
N THR A 324 1.39 14.60 -4.53
CA THR A 324 2.49 15.49 -4.93
C THR A 324 2.31 16.09 -6.33
N THR A 325 1.62 15.41 -7.26
CA THR A 325 1.50 15.82 -8.67
C THR A 325 0.09 16.20 -9.12
N ALA A 326 -0.95 16.07 -8.28
CA ALA A 326 -2.34 16.28 -8.72
C ALA A 326 -2.70 17.74 -8.96
N LYS A 327 -2.14 18.69 -8.20
CA LYS A 327 -2.46 20.10 -8.38
C LYS A 327 -2.03 20.56 -9.76
N GLY A 328 -2.99 21.02 -10.57
CA GLY A 328 -2.77 21.40 -11.97
C GLY A 328 -2.70 20.23 -12.97
N GLY A 329 -2.81 18.98 -12.51
CA GLY A 329 -2.69 17.79 -13.36
C GLY A 329 -3.98 17.40 -14.10
N THR A 330 -3.86 16.44 -15.02
CA THR A 330 -4.99 15.81 -15.71
C THR A 330 -5.30 14.43 -15.12
N ALA A 331 -6.52 14.19 -14.64
CA ALA A 331 -6.96 12.86 -14.25
C ALA A 331 -7.54 12.11 -15.47
N VAL A 332 -7.07 10.89 -15.72
CA VAL A 332 -7.64 10.00 -16.74
C VAL A 332 -8.31 8.83 -16.03
N VAL A 333 -9.63 8.68 -16.20
CA VAL A 333 -10.44 7.67 -15.51
C VAL A 333 -11.31 6.89 -16.49
N THR A 334 -11.66 5.65 -16.17
CA THR A 334 -12.44 4.79 -17.10
C THR A 334 -13.94 5.09 -17.09
N LEU A 335 -14.46 5.65 -15.99
CA LEU A 335 -15.87 6.01 -15.83
C LEU A 335 -15.96 7.46 -15.34
N GLU A 336 -17.04 8.15 -15.69
CA GLU A 336 -17.36 9.48 -15.17
C GLU A 336 -17.19 9.53 -13.64
N PRO A 337 -16.46 10.52 -13.08
CA PRO A 337 -16.33 10.65 -11.64
C PRO A 337 -17.68 10.80 -10.95
N CYS A 338 -17.97 9.95 -9.97
CA CYS A 338 -19.27 9.96 -9.31
C CYS A 338 -19.55 11.27 -8.55
N ASN A 339 -20.81 11.71 -8.59
CA ASN A 339 -21.30 12.94 -7.96
C ASN A 339 -22.34 12.68 -6.85
N HIS A 340 -22.16 11.61 -6.08
CA HIS A 340 -23.10 11.23 -5.03
C HIS A 340 -22.39 10.76 -3.78
N HIS A 341 -23.07 10.92 -2.64
CA HIS A 341 -22.61 10.39 -1.36
C HIS A 341 -23.17 8.98 -1.16
N GLY A 342 -22.30 7.98 -1.34
CA GLY A 342 -22.60 6.57 -1.05
C GLY A 342 -21.96 6.14 0.28
N ARG A 343 -21.25 5.00 0.25
CA ARG A 343 -20.39 4.57 1.38
C ARG A 343 -19.16 5.46 1.58
N THR A 344 -18.76 6.16 0.51
CA THR A 344 -17.65 7.11 0.48
C THR A 344 -18.15 8.44 -0.11
N PRO A 345 -17.47 9.56 0.17
CA PRO A 345 -17.75 10.84 -0.49
C PRO A 345 -17.57 10.78 -2.03
N PRO A 346 -18.17 11.71 -2.79
CA PRO A 346 -18.05 11.82 -4.24
C PRO A 346 -16.61 11.91 -4.73
N CYS A 347 -16.32 11.26 -5.86
CA CYS A 347 -15.01 11.38 -6.51
C CYS A 347 -14.75 12.81 -6.99
N VAL A 348 -15.80 13.54 -7.38
CA VAL A 348 -15.69 14.96 -7.77
C VAL A 348 -15.10 15.81 -6.64
N ASP A 349 -15.51 15.59 -5.39
CA ASP A 349 -14.98 16.33 -4.24
C ASP A 349 -13.49 16.07 -4.06
N ALA A 350 -13.06 14.81 -4.25
CA ALA A 350 -11.66 14.43 -4.16
C ALA A 350 -10.82 15.06 -5.30
N LEU A 351 -11.35 15.11 -6.52
CA LEU A 351 -10.66 15.73 -7.66
C LEU A 351 -10.51 17.25 -7.48
N LEU A 352 -11.56 17.92 -6.98
CA LEU A 352 -11.53 19.36 -6.68
C LEU A 352 -10.58 19.67 -5.51
N ALA A 353 -10.64 18.90 -4.42
CA ALA A 353 -9.74 19.06 -3.28
C ALA A 353 -8.27 18.81 -3.66
N ALA A 354 -8.02 17.93 -4.65
CA ALA A 354 -6.69 17.68 -5.20
C ALA A 354 -6.20 18.80 -6.16
N GLY A 355 -7.06 19.74 -6.55
CA GLY A 355 -6.72 20.84 -7.45
C GLY A 355 -6.46 20.39 -8.89
N ILE A 356 -7.16 19.35 -9.36
CA ILE A 356 -7.06 18.85 -10.74
C ILE A 356 -7.55 19.92 -11.73
N SER A 357 -6.79 20.16 -12.80
CA SER A 357 -7.12 21.17 -13.83
C SER A 357 -7.91 20.59 -15.00
N ALA A 358 -7.75 19.28 -15.26
CA ALA A 358 -8.45 18.60 -16.33
C ALA A 358 -8.83 17.16 -15.96
N VAL A 359 -9.95 16.67 -16.49
CA VAL A 359 -10.41 15.29 -16.33
C VAL A 359 -10.77 14.74 -17.70
N THR A 360 -10.20 13.59 -18.06
CA THR A 360 -10.61 12.82 -19.22
C THR A 360 -11.22 11.50 -18.76
N TYR A 361 -12.35 11.11 -19.33
CA TYR A 361 -12.96 9.83 -18.99
C TYR A 361 -13.49 9.07 -20.21
N ALA A 362 -13.57 7.75 -20.10
CA ALA A 362 -14.00 6.89 -21.21
C ALA A 362 -15.53 6.83 -21.32
N ALA A 363 -16.21 6.23 -20.33
CA ALA A 363 -17.66 6.05 -20.34
C ALA A 363 -18.39 7.02 -19.39
N SER A 364 -19.56 7.52 -19.80
CA SER A 364 -20.47 8.26 -18.90
C SER A 364 -21.13 7.30 -17.91
N ASP A 365 -21.47 7.79 -16.70
CA ASP A 365 -22.15 6.96 -15.71
C ASP A 365 -23.64 6.81 -16.07
N PRO A 366 -24.15 5.61 -16.38
CA PRO A 366 -25.55 5.41 -16.70
C PRO A 366 -26.47 5.51 -15.47
N ASN A 367 -25.93 5.50 -14.25
CA ASN A 367 -26.72 5.58 -13.03
C ASN A 367 -27.12 7.03 -12.74
N PRO A 368 -28.42 7.40 -12.79
CA PRO A 368 -28.87 8.77 -12.57
C PRO A 368 -28.54 9.32 -11.18
N ALA A 369 -28.38 8.44 -10.18
CA ALA A 369 -28.00 8.85 -8.84
C ALA A 369 -26.53 9.24 -8.75
N ALA A 370 -25.65 8.72 -9.63
CA ALA A 370 -24.21 8.90 -9.57
C ALA A 370 -23.64 9.83 -10.65
N ALA A 371 -24.37 10.00 -11.76
CA ALA A 371 -24.02 10.86 -12.88
C ALA A 371 -23.97 12.36 -12.53
N GLY A 372 -23.51 13.18 -13.49
CA GLY A 372 -23.47 14.63 -13.37
C GLY A 372 -22.17 15.17 -12.75
N GLY A 373 -21.19 14.30 -12.53
CA GLY A 373 -19.88 14.70 -12.03
C GLY A 373 -19.07 15.45 -13.07
N ALA A 374 -19.22 15.09 -14.36
CA ALA A 374 -18.62 15.84 -15.45
C ALA A 374 -19.08 17.31 -15.45
N GLN A 375 -20.38 17.56 -15.31
CA GLN A 375 -20.93 18.92 -15.27
C GLN A 375 -20.43 19.68 -14.04
N ARG A 376 -20.45 19.06 -12.87
CA ARG A 376 -19.96 19.70 -11.63
C ARG A 376 -18.48 20.08 -11.69
N LEU A 377 -17.65 19.28 -12.36
CA LEU A 377 -16.24 19.60 -12.61
C LEU A 377 -16.10 20.81 -13.54
N VAL A 378 -16.89 20.85 -14.62
CA VAL A 378 -16.93 22.00 -15.55
C VAL A 378 -17.36 23.28 -14.82
N ASP A 379 -18.41 23.21 -14.01
CA ASP A 379 -18.92 24.36 -13.23
C ASP A 379 -17.87 24.89 -12.23
N ALA A 380 -16.94 24.03 -11.80
CA ALA A 380 -15.82 24.39 -10.93
C ALA A 380 -14.54 24.83 -11.69
N GLY A 381 -14.61 24.96 -13.02
CA GLY A 381 -13.50 25.44 -13.86
C GLY A 381 -12.50 24.36 -14.31
N VAL A 382 -12.84 23.07 -14.12
CA VAL A 382 -12.02 21.94 -14.60
C VAL A 382 -12.32 21.66 -16.07
N THR A 383 -11.29 21.46 -16.90
CA THR A 383 -11.47 21.07 -18.30
C THR A 383 -11.87 19.60 -18.38
N VAL A 384 -13.04 19.27 -18.94
CA VAL A 384 -13.53 17.87 -19.01
C VAL A 384 -13.58 17.38 -20.45
N SER A 385 -13.03 16.19 -20.72
CA SER A 385 -13.04 15.53 -22.04
C SER A 385 -13.60 14.10 -21.93
N PRO A 386 -14.85 13.86 -22.33
CA PRO A 386 -15.43 12.51 -22.33
C PRO A 386 -14.99 11.70 -23.55
N GLY A 387 -15.22 10.39 -23.52
CA GLY A 387 -15.18 9.50 -24.68
C GLY A 387 -13.81 8.92 -25.05
N LEU A 388 -12.76 9.16 -24.25
CA LEU A 388 -11.43 8.61 -24.57
C LEU A 388 -11.43 7.09 -24.45
N LEU A 389 -11.26 6.38 -25.58
CA LEU A 389 -11.30 4.91 -25.65
C LEU A 389 -12.61 4.33 -25.06
N ALA A 390 -13.73 5.03 -25.29
CA ALA A 390 -15.03 4.62 -24.76
C ALA A 390 -15.39 3.19 -25.19
N ASP A 391 -15.24 2.86 -26.48
CA ASP A 391 -15.58 1.54 -27.00
C ASP A 391 -14.75 0.44 -26.33
N GLU A 392 -13.44 0.62 -26.18
CA GLU A 392 -12.56 -0.36 -25.55
C GLU A 392 -12.87 -0.56 -24.06
N VAL A 393 -13.26 0.50 -23.35
CA VAL A 393 -13.59 0.43 -21.92
C VAL A 393 -14.99 -0.14 -21.70
N GLU A 394 -15.97 0.31 -22.48
CA GLU A 394 -17.36 -0.16 -22.39
C GLU A 394 -17.49 -1.61 -22.81
N GLN A 395 -16.76 -2.04 -23.84
CA GLN A 395 -16.74 -3.43 -24.29
C GLN A 395 -15.69 -4.26 -23.54
N GLY A 396 -14.75 -3.63 -22.84
CA GLY A 396 -13.73 -4.30 -22.05
C GLY A 396 -14.11 -4.40 -20.59
N SER A 397 -13.45 -3.60 -19.76
CA SER A 397 -13.48 -3.69 -18.30
C SER A 397 -14.81 -3.33 -17.65
N LEU A 398 -15.67 -2.55 -18.32
CA LEU A 398 -16.95 -2.10 -17.75
C LEU A 398 -18.17 -2.84 -18.31
N ARG A 399 -17.98 -3.79 -19.24
CA ARG A 399 -19.07 -4.42 -20.00
C ARG A 399 -20.19 -4.95 -19.12
N GLU A 400 -19.86 -5.84 -18.20
CA GLU A 400 -20.83 -6.57 -17.38
C GLU A 400 -21.58 -5.61 -16.45
N TRP A 401 -20.86 -4.64 -15.88
CA TRP A 401 -21.44 -3.60 -15.03
C TRP A 401 -22.36 -2.66 -15.82
N LEU A 402 -21.93 -2.18 -16.99
CA LEU A 402 -22.75 -1.31 -17.85
C LEU A 402 -24.00 -2.03 -18.33
N HIS A 403 -23.89 -3.30 -18.74
CA HIS A 403 -25.06 -4.12 -19.06
C HIS A 403 -26.03 -4.13 -17.88
N LYS A 404 -25.55 -4.44 -16.67
CA LYS A 404 -26.38 -4.46 -15.46
C LYS A 404 -27.07 -3.14 -15.17
N GLN A 405 -26.36 -2.03 -15.28
CA GLN A 405 -26.95 -0.70 -15.05
C GLN A 405 -28.00 -0.35 -16.12
N ARG A 406 -27.78 -0.76 -17.38
CA ARG A 406 -28.67 -0.44 -18.50
C ARG A 406 -29.93 -1.32 -18.54
N THR A 407 -29.81 -2.60 -18.21
CA THR A 407 -30.90 -3.59 -18.36
C THR A 407 -31.56 -3.97 -17.04
N GLY A 408 -30.89 -3.74 -15.91
CA GLY A 408 -31.28 -4.28 -14.60
C GLY A 408 -31.01 -5.77 -14.46
N MET A 409 -30.52 -6.46 -15.49
CA MET A 409 -30.28 -7.91 -15.51
C MET A 409 -28.79 -8.22 -15.43
N PRO A 410 -28.39 -9.36 -14.83
CA PRO A 410 -26.99 -9.80 -14.86
C PRO A 410 -26.53 -10.06 -16.31
N HIS A 411 -25.29 -9.72 -16.62
CA HIS A 411 -24.68 -10.08 -17.89
C HIS A 411 -24.22 -11.54 -17.85
N VAL A 412 -24.66 -12.35 -18.82
CA VAL A 412 -24.35 -13.77 -18.89
C VAL A 412 -23.30 -14.05 -19.96
N THR A 413 -22.13 -14.50 -19.51
CA THR A 413 -21.12 -15.07 -20.40
C THR A 413 -21.24 -16.59 -20.43
N TRP A 414 -21.58 -17.17 -21.57
CA TRP A 414 -21.45 -18.61 -21.76
C TRP A 414 -20.04 -18.99 -22.20
N LYS A 415 -19.39 -19.85 -21.42
CA LYS A 415 -18.06 -20.36 -21.73
C LYS A 415 -18.15 -21.85 -22.05
N PHE A 416 -17.51 -22.26 -23.13
CA PHE A 416 -17.31 -23.68 -23.44
C PHE A 416 -15.92 -23.94 -24.02
N ALA A 417 -15.50 -25.19 -23.93
CA ALA A 417 -14.26 -25.70 -24.52
C ALA A 417 -14.61 -26.75 -25.57
N THR A 418 -13.90 -26.73 -26.70
CA THR A 418 -14.17 -27.61 -27.84
C THR A 418 -12.90 -27.97 -28.59
N SER A 419 -12.91 -29.13 -29.25
CA SER A 419 -12.02 -29.42 -30.38
C SER A 419 -12.38 -28.57 -31.61
N VAL A 420 -11.52 -28.54 -32.64
CA VAL A 420 -11.76 -27.78 -33.89
C VAL A 420 -13.05 -28.23 -34.59
N ASP A 421 -13.41 -29.51 -34.46
CA ASP A 421 -14.62 -30.10 -35.03
C ASP A 421 -15.87 -30.04 -34.13
N GLY A 422 -15.85 -29.19 -33.09
CA GLY A 422 -17.07 -28.86 -32.32
C GLY A 422 -17.44 -29.85 -31.21
N ARG A 423 -16.50 -30.63 -30.68
CA ARG A 423 -16.74 -31.68 -29.67
C ARG A 423 -16.28 -31.28 -28.28
N SER A 424 -17.06 -31.65 -27.27
CA SER A 424 -16.76 -31.40 -25.85
C SER A 424 -16.27 -32.63 -25.08
N ALA A 425 -16.34 -33.82 -25.68
CA ALA A 425 -15.77 -35.06 -25.17
C ALA A 425 -15.56 -36.05 -26.33
N ALA A 426 -14.72 -37.06 -26.12
CA ALA A 426 -14.60 -38.20 -27.02
C ALA A 426 -15.85 -39.11 -26.93
N ALA A 427 -15.97 -40.08 -27.84
CA ALA A 427 -17.16 -40.95 -27.92
C ALA A 427 -17.41 -41.81 -26.67
N ASP A 428 -16.37 -42.07 -25.87
CA ASP A 428 -16.46 -42.78 -24.59
C ASP A 428 -16.81 -41.87 -23.40
N GLY A 429 -16.98 -40.57 -23.63
CA GLY A 429 -17.27 -39.56 -22.62
C GLY A 429 -16.04 -38.91 -21.98
N SER A 430 -14.82 -39.33 -22.32
CA SER A 430 -13.60 -38.70 -21.79
C SER A 430 -13.41 -37.28 -22.34
N SER A 431 -13.10 -36.32 -21.45
CA SER A 431 -13.06 -34.88 -21.78
C SER A 431 -11.87 -34.13 -21.17
N GLN A 432 -11.10 -34.77 -20.28
CA GLN A 432 -9.95 -34.18 -19.60
C GLN A 432 -8.63 -34.60 -20.28
N TRP A 433 -7.82 -33.70 -20.85
CA TRP A 433 -8.06 -32.26 -21.07
C TRP A 433 -8.06 -31.95 -22.56
N ILE A 434 -9.18 -31.41 -23.06
CA ILE A 434 -9.28 -30.88 -24.43
C ILE A 434 -8.42 -29.62 -24.59
N THR A 435 -8.63 -28.60 -23.75
CA THR A 435 -7.89 -27.34 -23.83
C THR A 435 -6.62 -27.36 -22.99
N SER A 436 -5.65 -26.55 -23.38
CA SER A 436 -4.34 -26.40 -22.74
C SER A 436 -4.43 -25.84 -21.32
N GLU A 437 -3.32 -25.96 -20.59
CA GLU A 437 -3.18 -25.35 -19.27
C GLU A 437 -3.33 -23.82 -19.31
N ALA A 438 -2.81 -23.17 -20.36
CA ALA A 438 -2.92 -21.72 -20.54
C ALA A 438 -4.39 -21.28 -20.67
N ALA A 439 -5.21 -22.04 -21.41
CA ALA A 439 -6.65 -21.78 -21.52
C ALA A 439 -7.38 -22.00 -20.19
N ARG A 440 -7.03 -23.05 -19.43
CA ARG A 440 -7.60 -23.28 -18.10
C ARG A 440 -7.22 -22.18 -17.10
N ALA A 441 -6.00 -21.66 -17.16
CA ALA A 441 -5.57 -20.51 -16.37
C ALA A 441 -6.36 -19.23 -16.71
N ASP A 442 -6.67 -19.02 -18.00
CA ASP A 442 -7.53 -17.90 -18.43
C ASP A 442 -8.96 -18.03 -17.88
N VAL A 443 -9.53 -19.23 -17.91
CA VAL A 443 -10.84 -19.51 -17.32
C VAL A 443 -10.82 -19.22 -15.82
N HIS A 444 -9.77 -19.62 -15.09
CA HIS A 444 -9.69 -19.33 -13.66
C HIS A 444 -9.62 -17.83 -13.34
N ARG A 445 -8.95 -17.02 -14.17
CA ARG A 445 -9.01 -15.55 -14.04
C ARG A 445 -10.45 -15.02 -14.24
N LYS A 446 -11.20 -15.59 -15.17
CA LYS A 446 -12.61 -15.22 -15.40
C LYS A 446 -13.51 -15.64 -14.25
N ARG A 447 -13.30 -16.84 -13.70
CA ARG A 447 -14.00 -17.28 -12.48
C ARG A 447 -13.75 -16.36 -11.30
N ALA A 448 -12.53 -15.84 -11.15
CA ALA A 448 -12.19 -14.92 -10.07
C ALA A 448 -12.91 -13.56 -10.22
N ALA A 449 -13.20 -13.14 -11.45
CA ALA A 449 -13.90 -11.88 -11.74
C ALA A 449 -15.44 -12.02 -11.67
N ALA A 450 -15.99 -13.19 -12.00
CA ALA A 450 -17.43 -13.42 -12.01
C ALA A 450 -18.05 -13.40 -10.60
N ASP A 451 -19.27 -12.90 -10.49
CA ASP A 451 -20.04 -12.94 -9.25
C ASP A 451 -20.65 -14.33 -9.01
N ALA A 452 -20.96 -15.06 -10.08
CA ALA A 452 -21.55 -16.40 -10.02
C ALA A 452 -21.11 -17.28 -11.20
N ILE A 453 -21.03 -18.59 -10.94
CA ILE A 453 -20.87 -19.63 -11.97
C ILE A 453 -22.11 -20.51 -11.97
N VAL A 454 -22.70 -20.72 -13.14
CA VAL A 454 -23.87 -21.57 -13.34
C VAL A 454 -23.49 -22.86 -14.06
N VAL A 455 -23.86 -24.00 -13.48
CA VAL A 455 -23.75 -25.32 -14.11
C VAL A 455 -25.06 -26.11 -13.95
N GLY A 456 -25.23 -27.12 -14.80
CA GLY A 456 -26.34 -28.05 -14.67
C GLY A 456 -26.01 -29.17 -13.69
N THR A 457 -27.03 -29.76 -13.06
CA THR A 457 -26.87 -31.00 -12.27
C THR A 457 -26.11 -32.08 -13.05
N GLY A 458 -26.33 -32.20 -14.37
CA GLY A 458 -25.59 -33.14 -15.23
C GLY A 458 -24.07 -32.97 -15.18
N THR A 459 -23.56 -31.73 -15.19
CA THR A 459 -22.13 -31.44 -15.05
C THR A 459 -21.61 -31.86 -13.67
N VAL A 460 -22.40 -31.63 -12.62
CA VAL A 460 -22.02 -32.07 -11.26
C VAL A 460 -21.93 -33.59 -11.17
N PHE A 461 -22.85 -34.31 -11.80
CA PHE A 461 -22.83 -35.77 -11.82
C PHE A 461 -21.67 -36.37 -12.61
N VAL A 462 -21.29 -35.75 -13.73
CA VAL A 462 -20.26 -36.30 -14.62
C VAL A 462 -18.85 -35.89 -14.17
N ASP A 463 -18.66 -34.62 -13.85
CA ASP A 463 -17.32 -34.06 -13.62
C ASP A 463 -16.98 -33.85 -12.13
N ASP A 464 -17.97 -33.90 -11.25
CA ASP A 464 -17.88 -33.60 -9.81
C ASP A 464 -16.94 -32.40 -9.51
N PRO A 465 -17.23 -31.21 -10.08
CA PRO A 465 -16.32 -30.07 -10.04
C PRO A 465 -16.44 -29.28 -8.73
N THR A 466 -15.35 -28.63 -8.31
CA THR A 466 -15.37 -27.68 -7.20
C THR A 466 -15.88 -26.29 -7.59
N LEU A 467 -15.74 -25.93 -8.87
CA LEU A 467 -16.07 -24.62 -9.47
C LEU A 467 -15.42 -23.41 -8.78
N THR A 468 -14.26 -23.60 -8.16
CA THR A 468 -13.48 -22.51 -7.58
C THR A 468 -12.60 -21.79 -8.60
N ALA A 469 -12.26 -20.55 -8.27
CA ALA A 469 -11.24 -19.75 -8.93
C ALA A 469 -9.87 -19.99 -8.27
N ARG A 470 -8.85 -20.32 -9.07
CA ARG A 470 -7.54 -20.77 -8.59
C ARG A 470 -6.42 -20.05 -9.31
N ARG A 471 -5.32 -19.80 -8.59
CA ARG A 471 -4.05 -19.34 -9.16
C ARG A 471 -3.34 -20.50 -9.86
N PRO A 472 -2.33 -20.22 -10.72
CA PRO A 472 -1.58 -21.28 -11.41
C PRO A 472 -0.90 -22.30 -10.46
N ASP A 473 -0.56 -21.89 -9.24
CA ASP A 473 0.01 -22.76 -8.20
C ASP A 473 -1.04 -23.66 -7.51
N GLY A 474 -2.31 -23.57 -7.91
CA GLY A 474 -3.43 -24.34 -7.34
C GLY A 474 -4.13 -23.67 -6.15
N THR A 475 -3.58 -22.58 -5.60
CA THR A 475 -4.19 -21.88 -4.45
C THR A 475 -5.47 -21.15 -4.85
N LEU A 476 -6.41 -20.99 -3.91
CA LEU A 476 -7.65 -20.24 -4.14
C LEU A 476 -7.37 -18.75 -4.28
N THR A 477 -8.06 -18.09 -5.21
CA THR A 477 -8.09 -16.61 -5.26
C THR A 477 -8.93 -16.04 -4.12
N ASP A 478 -8.63 -14.80 -3.72
CA ASP A 478 -9.27 -14.13 -2.58
C ASP A 478 -10.78 -13.93 -2.80
N HIS A 479 -11.18 -13.71 -4.06
CA HIS A 479 -12.58 -13.69 -4.48
C HIS A 479 -12.96 -15.05 -5.07
N GLN A 480 -14.08 -15.61 -4.62
CA GLN A 480 -14.69 -16.82 -5.15
C GLN A 480 -16.12 -16.52 -5.63
N PRO A 481 -16.53 -17.04 -6.80
CA PRO A 481 -17.88 -16.85 -7.31
C PRO A 481 -18.89 -17.69 -6.53
N LEU A 482 -20.13 -17.20 -6.46
CA LEU A 482 -21.28 -18.03 -6.03
C LEU A 482 -21.42 -19.22 -7.00
N ARG A 483 -21.46 -20.44 -6.49
CA ARG A 483 -21.68 -21.62 -7.31
C ARG A 483 -23.17 -21.88 -7.41
N VAL A 484 -23.69 -22.01 -8.63
CA VAL A 484 -25.13 -22.17 -8.88
C VAL A 484 -25.34 -23.46 -9.65
N VAL A 485 -26.00 -24.42 -9.03
CA VAL A 485 -26.33 -25.71 -9.65
C VAL A 485 -27.81 -25.73 -10.00
N VAL A 486 -28.11 -25.92 -11.28
CA VAL A 486 -29.46 -25.84 -11.83
C VAL A 486 -29.94 -27.21 -12.30
N GLY A 487 -31.15 -27.60 -11.89
CA GLY A 487 -31.84 -28.78 -12.40
C GLY A 487 -32.67 -29.49 -11.34
N MET A 488 -33.45 -30.47 -11.79
CA MET A 488 -34.41 -31.19 -10.94
C MET A 488 -33.83 -32.39 -10.18
N ARG A 489 -32.63 -32.84 -10.55
CA ARG A 489 -31.96 -33.97 -9.88
C ARG A 489 -31.45 -33.54 -8.51
N GLU A 490 -31.51 -34.44 -7.53
CA GLU A 490 -30.86 -34.22 -6.24
C GLU A 490 -29.35 -34.25 -6.42
N VAL A 491 -28.63 -33.35 -5.74
CA VAL A 491 -27.16 -33.34 -5.71
C VAL A 491 -26.73 -34.09 -4.46
N SER A 492 -25.80 -35.02 -4.60
CA SER A 492 -25.25 -35.76 -3.45
C SER A 492 -24.65 -34.78 -2.43
N PRO A 493 -24.89 -34.95 -1.12
CA PRO A 493 -24.24 -34.16 -0.07
C PRO A 493 -22.70 -34.19 -0.15
N ASP A 494 -22.13 -35.27 -0.69
CA ASP A 494 -20.68 -35.46 -0.83
C ASP A 494 -20.10 -34.82 -2.12
N ALA A 495 -20.93 -34.19 -2.95
CA ALA A 495 -20.46 -33.56 -4.19
C ALA A 495 -19.45 -32.44 -3.88
N LYS A 496 -18.33 -32.40 -4.63
CA LYS A 496 -17.26 -31.41 -4.38
C LYS A 496 -17.71 -29.96 -4.50
N VAL A 497 -18.78 -29.72 -5.25
CA VAL A 497 -19.41 -28.40 -5.39
C VAL A 497 -20.09 -27.92 -4.09
N LEU A 498 -20.28 -28.78 -3.09
CA LEU A 498 -20.89 -28.44 -1.80
C LEU A 498 -19.86 -28.25 -0.68
N ASN A 499 -18.56 -28.23 -0.99
CA ASN A 499 -17.51 -27.97 -0.01
C ASN A 499 -17.52 -26.52 0.54
N ASP A 500 -16.69 -26.23 1.53
CA ASP A 500 -16.67 -24.92 2.20
C ASP A 500 -15.86 -23.82 1.46
N ASP A 501 -15.30 -24.09 0.28
CA ASP A 501 -14.45 -23.13 -0.44
C ASP A 501 -15.23 -21.92 -1.00
N SER A 502 -16.55 -22.07 -1.20
CA SER A 502 -17.45 -21.00 -1.65
C SER A 502 -18.91 -21.34 -1.30
N HIS A 503 -19.82 -20.38 -1.34
CA HIS A 503 -21.24 -20.68 -1.17
C HIS A 503 -21.83 -21.37 -2.41
N THR A 504 -22.74 -22.33 -2.21
CA THR A 504 -23.44 -23.03 -3.30
C THR A 504 -24.94 -22.85 -3.18
N MET A 505 -25.57 -22.40 -4.27
CA MET A 505 -27.01 -22.25 -4.42
C MET A 505 -27.54 -23.34 -5.36
N LEU A 506 -28.52 -24.11 -4.89
CA LEU A 506 -29.22 -25.11 -5.69
C LEU A 506 -30.55 -24.52 -6.18
N ILE A 507 -30.77 -24.48 -7.49
CA ILE A 507 -32.02 -23.98 -8.09
C ILE A 507 -32.70 -25.13 -8.83
N ARG A 508 -33.85 -25.55 -8.28
CA ARG A 508 -34.64 -26.66 -8.83
C ARG A 508 -35.59 -26.16 -9.92
N THR A 509 -35.04 -25.90 -11.10
CA THR A 509 -35.81 -25.47 -12.28
C THR A 509 -35.17 -25.94 -13.58
N HIS A 510 -35.94 -25.88 -14.66
CA HIS A 510 -35.44 -25.97 -16.04
C HIS A 510 -35.60 -24.65 -16.80
N ASP A 511 -36.18 -23.61 -16.19
CA ASP A 511 -36.41 -22.31 -16.82
C ASP A 511 -35.22 -21.36 -16.56
N PRO A 512 -34.46 -20.96 -17.60
CA PRO A 512 -33.40 -19.97 -17.47
C PRO A 512 -33.86 -18.64 -16.88
N HIS A 513 -35.11 -18.21 -17.12
CA HIS A 513 -35.61 -16.94 -16.60
C HIS A 513 -35.79 -16.96 -15.07
N GLU A 514 -36.12 -18.10 -14.47
CA GLU A 514 -36.11 -18.29 -13.01
C GLU A 514 -34.71 -18.21 -12.42
N VAL A 515 -33.72 -18.78 -13.12
CA VAL A 515 -32.31 -18.67 -12.72
C VAL A 515 -31.88 -17.20 -12.77
N MET A 516 -32.18 -16.49 -13.85
CA MET A 516 -31.83 -15.08 -14.02
C MET A 516 -32.48 -14.18 -12.96
N ARG A 517 -33.75 -14.41 -12.61
CA ARG A 517 -34.41 -13.69 -11.51
C ARG A 517 -33.73 -13.95 -10.17
N SER A 518 -33.37 -15.19 -9.89
CA SER A 518 -32.68 -15.59 -8.65
C SER A 518 -31.28 -14.95 -8.54
N LEU A 519 -30.63 -14.70 -9.69
CA LEU A 519 -29.34 -14.02 -9.78
C LEU A 519 -29.46 -12.50 -9.98
N GLY A 520 -30.66 -11.91 -9.83
CA GLY A 520 -30.90 -10.49 -10.06
C GLY A 520 -30.06 -9.53 -9.21
N GLY A 521 -29.46 -9.98 -8.10
CA GLY A 521 -28.50 -9.19 -7.32
C GLY A 521 -27.05 -9.22 -7.84
N ARG A 522 -26.77 -9.99 -8.90
CA ARG A 522 -25.44 -10.19 -9.49
C ARG A 522 -25.26 -9.34 -10.74
N THR A 523 -24.00 -9.08 -11.08
CA THR A 523 -23.58 -8.29 -12.24
C THR A 523 -23.02 -9.19 -13.33
N ASP A 524 -22.05 -10.05 -13.00
CA ASP A 524 -21.39 -10.96 -13.95
C ASP A 524 -21.67 -12.42 -13.63
N VAL A 525 -22.23 -13.15 -14.59
CA VAL A 525 -22.58 -14.56 -14.48
C VAL A 525 -21.85 -15.36 -15.56
N LEU A 526 -21.06 -16.34 -15.14
CA LEU A 526 -20.39 -17.28 -16.03
C LEU A 526 -21.17 -18.59 -16.13
N LEU A 527 -21.77 -18.87 -17.29
CA LEU A 527 -22.39 -20.14 -17.57
C LEU A 527 -21.32 -21.13 -18.07
N GLU A 528 -21.04 -22.17 -17.29
CA GLU A 528 -20.18 -23.31 -17.66
C GLU A 528 -21.00 -24.59 -17.80
N GLY A 529 -22.29 -24.45 -18.13
CA GLY A 529 -23.21 -25.57 -18.30
C GLY A 529 -22.86 -26.45 -19.50
N GLY A 530 -23.07 -27.76 -19.34
CA GLY A 530 -23.02 -28.70 -20.46
C GLY A 530 -24.07 -28.41 -21.55
N PRO A 531 -24.04 -29.14 -22.68
CA PRO A 531 -24.79 -28.82 -23.90
C PRO A 531 -26.28 -28.53 -23.70
N THR A 532 -26.96 -29.29 -22.83
CA THR A 532 -28.40 -29.11 -22.55
C THR A 532 -28.72 -27.79 -21.85
N LEU A 533 -27.95 -27.41 -20.82
CA LEU A 533 -28.20 -26.17 -20.07
C LEU A 533 -27.83 -24.96 -20.92
N ALA A 534 -26.69 -25.02 -21.60
CA ALA A 534 -26.27 -24.01 -22.56
C ALA A 534 -27.34 -23.78 -23.64
N GLY A 535 -27.87 -24.86 -24.24
CA GLY A 535 -28.94 -24.78 -25.22
C GLY A 535 -30.22 -24.14 -24.67
N ALA A 536 -30.58 -24.41 -23.42
CA ALA A 536 -31.73 -23.76 -22.78
C ALA A 536 -31.53 -22.24 -22.64
N PHE A 537 -30.36 -21.78 -22.19
CA PHE A 537 -30.05 -20.35 -22.05
C PHE A 537 -30.02 -19.62 -23.40
N LEU A 538 -29.46 -20.26 -24.44
CA LEU A 538 -29.48 -19.72 -25.80
C LEU A 538 -30.89 -19.61 -26.37
N ARG A 539 -31.75 -20.63 -26.18
CA ARG A 539 -33.16 -20.57 -26.62
C ARG A 539 -33.95 -19.50 -25.88
N ALA A 540 -33.64 -19.25 -24.62
CA ALA A 540 -34.25 -18.20 -23.81
C ALA A 540 -33.76 -16.79 -24.16
N GLY A 541 -32.71 -16.66 -24.99
CA GLY A 541 -32.16 -15.36 -25.40
C GLY A 541 -31.50 -14.58 -24.26
N VAL A 542 -30.97 -15.28 -23.25
CA VAL A 542 -30.37 -14.66 -22.04
C VAL A 542 -28.84 -14.79 -22.01
N VAL A 543 -28.19 -15.03 -23.15
CA VAL A 543 -26.73 -15.09 -23.27
C VAL A 543 -26.24 -13.81 -23.94
N ASP A 544 -25.43 -13.03 -23.24
CA ASP A 544 -24.93 -11.73 -23.71
C ASP A 544 -23.55 -11.83 -24.37
N ARG A 545 -22.78 -12.88 -24.03
CA ARG A 545 -21.47 -13.14 -24.63
C ARG A 545 -21.18 -14.63 -24.65
N ILE A 546 -20.51 -15.08 -25.70
CA ILE A 546 -19.99 -16.45 -25.81
C ILE A 546 -18.46 -16.38 -25.83
N LEU A 547 -17.83 -17.18 -24.98
CA LEU A 547 -16.39 -17.43 -24.96
C LEU A 547 -16.11 -18.90 -25.32
N ALA A 548 -15.74 -19.13 -26.57
CA ALA A 548 -15.40 -20.45 -27.07
C ALA A 548 -13.88 -20.66 -27.04
N TYR A 549 -13.42 -21.67 -26.30
CA TYR A 549 -12.02 -22.09 -26.28
C TYR A 549 -11.85 -23.28 -27.22
N VAL A 550 -11.13 -23.07 -28.32
CA VAL A 550 -10.95 -24.05 -29.40
C VAL A 550 -9.53 -24.61 -29.33
N ALA A 551 -9.41 -25.89 -29.01
CA ALA A 551 -8.14 -26.61 -28.99
C ALA A 551 -7.80 -27.15 -30.39
N PRO A 552 -6.52 -27.17 -30.79
CA PRO A 552 -6.08 -27.66 -32.11
C PRO A 552 -6.08 -29.19 -32.19
N MET A 553 -7.23 -29.83 -31.97
CA MET A 553 -7.42 -31.27 -32.04
C MET A 553 -8.76 -31.64 -32.72
N LEU A 554 -8.88 -32.90 -33.13
CA LEU A 554 -10.10 -33.50 -33.69
C LEU A 554 -10.53 -34.68 -32.83
N LEU A 555 -11.82 -34.77 -32.48
CA LEU A 555 -12.36 -35.87 -31.67
C LEU A 555 -13.37 -36.75 -32.42
N GLY A 556 -14.19 -36.17 -33.30
CA GLY A 556 -15.32 -36.85 -33.92
C GLY A 556 -16.39 -37.27 -32.91
N GLY A 557 -17.21 -38.26 -33.28
CA GLY A 557 -18.22 -38.84 -32.39
C GLY A 557 -19.45 -37.94 -32.14
N PRO A 558 -20.37 -38.39 -31.27
CA PRO A 558 -21.68 -37.76 -31.12
C PRO A 558 -21.71 -36.60 -30.10
N ILE A 559 -20.69 -36.43 -29.26
CA ILE A 559 -20.74 -35.49 -28.13
C ILE A 559 -20.30 -34.08 -28.58
N THR A 560 -21.27 -33.27 -28.98
CA THR A 560 -21.05 -31.87 -29.38
C THR A 560 -20.82 -30.94 -28.18
N ALA A 561 -20.15 -29.81 -28.42
CA ALA A 561 -20.08 -28.73 -27.43
C ALA A 561 -21.44 -28.07 -27.16
N VAL A 562 -22.34 -28.14 -28.15
CA VAL A 562 -23.66 -27.54 -28.13
C VAL A 562 -24.62 -28.49 -28.82
N ASP A 563 -25.77 -28.75 -28.21
CA ASP A 563 -26.79 -29.63 -28.76
C ASP A 563 -27.92 -28.79 -29.36
N ASP A 564 -29.19 -29.09 -29.08
CA ASP A 564 -30.32 -28.30 -29.57
C ASP A 564 -30.30 -26.86 -29.01
N ILE A 565 -30.33 -25.88 -29.91
CA ILE A 565 -30.43 -24.44 -29.62
C ILE A 565 -31.67 -23.79 -30.25
N GLY A 566 -32.63 -24.58 -30.71
CA GLY A 566 -33.86 -24.09 -31.34
C GLY A 566 -33.67 -23.57 -32.76
N VAL A 567 -32.69 -24.09 -33.50
CA VAL A 567 -32.42 -23.72 -34.90
C VAL A 567 -32.85 -24.86 -35.83
N PRO A 568 -34.07 -24.82 -36.40
CA PRO A 568 -34.57 -25.89 -37.26
C PRO A 568 -34.01 -25.82 -38.69
N SER A 569 -33.52 -24.66 -39.13
CA SER A 569 -33.00 -24.45 -40.48
C SER A 569 -31.91 -23.37 -40.51
N ILE A 570 -31.14 -23.29 -41.60
CA ILE A 570 -30.09 -22.27 -41.78
C ILE A 570 -30.64 -20.84 -41.77
N GLY A 571 -31.91 -20.63 -42.17
CA GLY A 571 -32.57 -19.34 -42.11
C GLY A 571 -32.89 -18.89 -40.68
N ASN A 572 -32.94 -19.82 -39.73
CA ASN A 572 -33.15 -19.57 -38.31
C ASN A 572 -31.84 -19.54 -37.51
N ALA A 573 -30.69 -19.65 -38.18
CA ALA A 573 -29.39 -19.71 -37.50
C ALA A 573 -29.16 -18.45 -36.65
N GLN A 574 -28.77 -18.66 -35.39
CA GLN A 574 -28.34 -17.57 -34.53
C GLN A 574 -27.02 -17.01 -35.07
N ARG A 575 -27.03 -15.75 -35.51
CA ARG A 575 -25.86 -15.05 -36.06
C ARG A 575 -25.24 -14.17 -34.97
N TRP A 576 -23.93 -14.30 -34.79
CA TRP A 576 -23.16 -13.61 -33.76
C TRP A 576 -22.02 -12.82 -34.40
N LYS A 577 -21.59 -11.74 -33.73
CA LYS A 577 -20.47 -10.90 -34.14
C LYS A 577 -19.23 -11.23 -33.31
N PHE A 578 -18.07 -11.33 -33.96
CA PHE A 578 -16.80 -11.40 -33.24
C PHE A 578 -16.45 -10.04 -32.63
N ASP A 579 -16.12 -10.05 -31.34
CA ASP A 579 -15.54 -8.90 -30.63
C ASP A 579 -14.15 -9.22 -30.06
N GLY A 580 -13.61 -10.42 -30.32
CA GLY A 580 -12.23 -10.75 -30.02
C GLY A 580 -11.83 -12.15 -30.49
N ILE A 581 -10.58 -12.27 -30.94
CA ILE A 581 -9.91 -13.54 -31.25
C ILE A 581 -8.54 -13.48 -30.60
N THR A 582 -8.23 -14.42 -29.70
CA THR A 582 -6.99 -14.39 -28.93
C THR A 582 -6.35 -15.77 -28.91
N ALA A 583 -5.08 -15.87 -29.28
CA ALA A 583 -4.29 -17.08 -29.06
C ALA A 583 -3.98 -17.23 -27.56
N ILE A 584 -4.21 -18.41 -26.99
CA ILE A 584 -3.94 -18.72 -25.58
C ILE A 584 -3.15 -20.03 -25.51
N GLY A 585 -1.83 -19.93 -25.43
CA GLY A 585 -0.97 -21.08 -25.64
C GLY A 585 -1.21 -21.66 -27.04
N PRO A 586 -1.42 -22.99 -27.18
CA PRO A 586 -1.75 -23.60 -28.47
C PRO A 586 -3.24 -23.45 -28.86
N ASP A 587 -4.11 -22.98 -27.96
CA ASP A 587 -5.55 -22.85 -28.21
C ASP A 587 -5.90 -21.47 -28.78
N VAL A 588 -7.12 -21.33 -29.29
CA VAL A 588 -7.72 -20.04 -29.67
C VAL A 588 -8.97 -19.80 -28.83
N ARG A 589 -9.08 -18.61 -28.22
CA ARG A 589 -10.31 -18.13 -27.61
C ARG A 589 -11.03 -17.18 -28.56
N LEU A 590 -12.25 -17.54 -28.92
CA LEU A 590 -13.18 -16.71 -29.67
C LEU A 590 -14.14 -16.03 -28.70
N SER A 591 -14.33 -14.73 -28.87
CA SER A 591 -15.35 -13.95 -28.16
C SER A 591 -16.39 -13.48 -29.16
N LEU A 592 -17.65 -13.78 -28.85
CA LEU A 592 -18.81 -13.50 -29.69
C LEU A 592 -19.88 -12.77 -28.89
N VAL A 593 -20.54 -11.81 -29.51
CA VAL A 593 -21.66 -11.04 -28.95
C VAL A 593 -22.86 -11.06 -29.89
N PRO A 594 -24.08 -10.80 -29.38
CA PRO A 594 -25.24 -10.59 -30.23
C PRO A 594 -24.96 -9.53 -31.30
N ASN A 595 -25.55 -9.71 -32.48
CA ASN A 595 -25.40 -8.79 -33.61
C ASN A 595 -26.02 -7.41 -33.37
#